data_AF-A0A353VIW4-F1
#
_entry.id   AF-A0A353VIW4-F1
#
_cell.length_a   1.000
_cell.length_b   1.000
_cell.length_c   1.000
_cell.angle_alpha   90.00
_cell.angle_beta   90.00
_cell.angle_gamma   90.00
#
_symmetry.space_group_name_H-M   'P 1'
#
loop_
_entity.id
_entity.type
_entity.pdbx_description
1 polymer ?
#
loop_
_entity_poly.entity_id
_entity_poly.type
_entity_poly.pdbx_seq_one_letter_code
_entity_poly.pdbx_strand_id
1 'polypeptide(L)'
;MSKDFFPLRPEVTPTIYAYELIGVEKHRGWIKVGDTIRDVRTRIDEQLKTSRLEYKILLEESAMKKDGSSFRDYLVHEELRKRGFSNPEGEWFICTVDDVKSAILSIKEGATGDSQRTLSFSMRPEQSQAVEKAITYYSSFRKENPDKTPHFLWNAKMRFGKTFATYQLALK
;
A
#
# COMPACT_ATOMS: atom_id res chain seq x y z
N MET A 1 6.83 38.69 20.74
CA MET A 1 6.98 37.47 21.58
C MET A 1 5.73 36.64 21.37
N SER A 2 5.67 35.47 20.75
CA SER A 2 6.62 34.54 20.14
C SER A 2 5.76 33.68 19.18
N LYS A 3 5.94 33.79 17.86
CA LYS A 3 5.17 33.02 16.85
C LYS A 3 5.82 31.67 16.50
N ASP A 4 6.88 31.28 17.21
CA ASP A 4 7.75 30.16 16.81
C ASP A 4 7.68 28.94 17.74
N PHE A 5 6.55 28.68 18.41
CA PHE A 5 6.42 27.51 19.30
C PHE A 5 6.00 26.22 18.57
N PHE A 6 5.54 26.32 17.32
CA PHE A 6 5.20 25.17 16.49
C PHE A 6 5.60 25.46 15.03
N PRO A 7 6.88 25.28 14.64
CA PRO A 7 7.22 25.30 13.23
C PRO A 7 6.32 24.31 12.51
N LEU A 8 5.67 24.74 11.43
CA LEU A 8 4.90 23.85 10.56
C LEU A 8 5.80 22.67 10.22
N ARG A 9 5.34 21.46 10.53
CA ARG A 9 6.07 20.25 10.17
C ARG A 9 6.32 20.35 8.66
N PRO A 10 7.58 20.26 8.19
CA PRO A 10 7.81 20.20 6.76
C PRO A 10 6.91 19.11 6.18
N GLU A 11 6.33 19.34 5.00
CA GLU A 11 5.62 18.29 4.27
C GLU A 11 6.65 17.25 3.83
N VAL A 12 7.03 16.39 4.76
CA VAL A 12 7.89 15.27 4.49
C VAL A 12 6.99 14.21 3.88
N THR A 13 7.23 13.90 2.61
CA THR A 13 6.59 12.78 1.92
C THR A 13 7.64 11.70 1.74
N PRO A 14 7.79 10.76 2.70
CA PRO A 14 8.64 9.59 2.52
C PRO A 14 8.21 8.84 1.26
N THR A 15 9.15 8.59 0.37
CA THR A 15 8.92 7.97 -0.94
C THR A 15 9.96 6.88 -1.16
N ILE A 16 9.50 5.68 -1.50
CA ILE A 16 10.35 4.65 -2.11
C ILE A 16 10.36 4.90 -3.62
N TYR A 17 11.54 4.89 -4.20
CA TYR A 17 11.72 4.99 -5.63
C TYR A 17 12.49 3.80 -6.19
N ALA A 18 12.28 3.53 -7.47
CA ALA A 18 13.05 2.55 -8.20
C ALA A 18 13.46 3.08 -9.58
N TYR A 19 14.70 2.81 -9.98
CA TYR A 19 15.21 3.24 -11.29
C TYR A 19 16.18 2.22 -11.90
N GLU A 20 16.32 2.28 -13.23
CA GLU A 20 17.33 1.55 -13.99
C GLU A 20 18.35 2.50 -14.61
N LEU A 21 19.57 2.02 -14.86
CA LEU A 21 20.60 2.76 -15.59
C LEU A 21 20.50 2.47 -17.09
N ILE A 22 20.61 3.53 -17.89
CA ILE A 22 20.64 3.43 -19.35
C ILE A 22 22.11 3.32 -19.78
N GLY A 23 22.40 2.39 -20.70
CA GLY A 23 23.73 2.27 -21.30
C GLY A 23 24.81 1.57 -20.45
N VAL A 24 24.45 1.01 -19.28
CA VAL A 24 25.39 0.28 -18.42
C VAL A 24 25.14 -1.22 -18.50
N GLU A 25 25.98 -1.94 -19.27
CA GLU A 25 25.76 -3.38 -19.55
C GLU A 25 25.67 -4.25 -18.30
N LYS A 26 26.51 -3.98 -17.28
CA LYS A 26 26.51 -4.72 -16.01
C LYS A 26 25.16 -4.65 -15.28
N HIS A 27 24.43 -3.56 -15.42
CA HIS A 27 23.15 -3.32 -14.72
C HIS A 27 21.94 -3.58 -15.60
N ARG A 28 22.11 -4.24 -16.75
CA ARG A 28 20.99 -4.56 -17.65
C ARG A 28 19.99 -5.46 -16.93
N GLY A 29 18.74 -4.99 -16.81
CA GLY A 29 17.66 -5.69 -16.12
C GLY A 29 17.77 -5.64 -14.59
N TRP A 30 18.63 -4.78 -14.04
CA TRP A 30 18.71 -4.53 -12.60
C TRP A 30 17.91 -3.28 -12.26
N ILE A 31 17.20 -3.33 -11.15
CA ILE A 31 16.46 -2.22 -10.58
C ILE A 31 17.12 -1.81 -9.28
N LYS A 32 17.50 -0.54 -9.16
CA LYS A 32 17.92 0.02 -7.88
C LYS A 32 16.71 0.51 -7.13
N VAL A 33 16.59 0.14 -5.85
CA VAL A 33 15.50 0.54 -4.96
C VAL A 33 16.07 1.39 -3.84
N GLY A 34 15.58 2.60 -3.66
CA GLY A 34 16.02 3.52 -2.60
C GLY A 34 14.87 4.30 -1.98
N ASP A 35 15.15 5.04 -0.90
CA ASP A 35 14.19 5.93 -0.26
C ASP A 35 14.65 7.39 -0.24
N THR A 36 13.67 8.30 -0.19
CA THR A 36 13.90 9.73 -0.04
C THR A 36 12.76 10.37 0.73
N ILE A 37 13.07 11.51 1.34
CA ILE A 37 12.09 12.41 1.96
C ILE A 37 11.91 13.72 1.17
N ARG A 38 12.61 13.83 0.03
CA ARG A 38 12.61 14.97 -0.90
C ARG A 38 12.15 14.48 -2.27
N ASP A 39 12.23 15.34 -3.28
CA ASP A 39 12.05 14.94 -4.68
C ASP A 39 12.99 13.79 -5.09
N VAL A 40 12.43 12.79 -5.76
CA VAL A 40 13.11 11.57 -6.21
C VAL A 40 14.16 11.90 -7.27
N ARG A 41 13.85 12.77 -8.22
CA ARG A 41 14.78 13.12 -9.31
C ARG A 41 16.02 13.78 -8.75
N THR A 42 15.82 14.80 -7.90
CA THR A 42 16.90 15.47 -7.20
C THR A 42 17.79 14.48 -6.43
N ARG A 43 17.19 13.49 -5.75
CA ARG A 43 17.95 12.47 -5.00
C ARG A 43 18.78 11.56 -5.91
N ILE A 44 18.23 11.11 -7.04
CA ILE A 44 18.94 10.28 -8.00
C ILE A 44 20.06 11.08 -8.67
N ASP A 45 19.80 12.33 -9.03
CA ASP A 45 20.79 13.25 -9.60
C ASP A 45 21.97 13.47 -8.64
N GLU A 46 21.71 13.65 -7.34
CA GLU A 46 22.78 13.72 -6.32
C GLU A 46 23.67 12.47 -6.30
N GLN A 47 23.08 11.28 -6.49
CA GLN A 47 23.81 10.02 -6.51
C GLN A 47 24.63 9.85 -7.80
N LEU A 48 24.08 10.26 -8.94
CA LEU A 48 24.68 10.04 -10.26
C LEU A 48 25.51 11.23 -10.78
N LYS A 49 25.53 12.37 -10.06
CA LYS A 49 26.18 13.61 -10.48
C LYS A 49 27.64 13.42 -10.90
N THR A 50 28.38 12.60 -10.17
CA THR A 50 29.80 12.35 -10.42
C THR A 50 30.02 11.44 -11.62
N SER A 51 29.09 10.52 -11.88
CA SER A 51 29.21 9.49 -12.91
C SER A 51 28.55 9.88 -14.23
N ARG A 52 27.73 10.94 -14.26
CA ARG A 52 26.98 11.43 -15.45
C ARG A 52 26.24 10.31 -16.20
N LEU A 53 25.73 9.32 -15.46
CA LEU A 53 24.99 8.20 -16.04
C LEU A 53 23.53 8.61 -16.26
N GLU A 54 22.99 8.21 -17.40
CA GLU A 54 21.56 8.34 -17.68
C GLU A 54 20.76 7.27 -16.92
N TYR A 55 19.56 7.63 -16.49
CA TYR A 55 18.69 6.75 -15.72
C TYR A 55 17.23 6.93 -16.14
N LYS A 56 16.43 5.92 -15.84
CA LYS A 56 14.97 5.96 -16.01
C LYS A 56 14.29 5.57 -14.70
N ILE A 57 13.45 6.47 -14.19
CA ILE A 57 12.60 6.18 -13.04
C ILE A 57 11.50 5.21 -13.49
N LEU A 58 11.37 4.12 -12.75
CA LEU A 58 10.41 3.05 -12.98
C LEU A 58 9.25 3.08 -11.99
N LEU A 59 9.50 3.59 -10.78
CA LEU A 59 8.54 3.61 -9.68
C LEU A 59 8.78 4.79 -8.74
N GLU A 60 7.69 5.41 -8.29
CA GLU A 60 7.66 6.36 -7.18
C GLU A 60 6.42 6.07 -6.33
N GLU A 61 6.61 5.65 -5.08
CA GLU A 61 5.54 5.20 -4.20
C GLU A 61 5.70 5.76 -2.80
N SER A 62 4.60 6.21 -2.19
CA SER A 62 4.60 6.67 -0.80
C SER A 62 5.13 5.57 0.13
N ALA A 63 6.06 5.92 1.03
CA ALA A 63 6.62 5.02 2.03
C ALA A 63 5.86 5.11 3.38
N MET A 64 4.55 5.36 3.32
CA MET A 64 3.64 5.43 4.47
C MET A 64 2.83 4.15 4.62
N LYS A 65 2.80 3.59 5.83
CA LYS A 65 1.97 2.42 6.19
C LYS A 65 0.56 2.85 6.58
N LYS A 66 -0.36 1.87 6.67
CA LYS A 66 -1.75 2.10 7.10
C LYS A 66 -1.87 2.65 8.54
N ASP A 67 -0.90 2.36 9.41
CA ASP A 67 -0.85 2.88 10.79
C ASP A 67 -0.30 4.31 10.90
N GLY A 68 0.04 4.95 9.77
CA GLY A 68 0.61 6.30 9.71
C GLY A 68 2.11 6.36 9.98
N SER A 69 2.78 5.24 10.26
CA SER A 69 4.24 5.17 10.33
C SER A 69 4.87 5.12 8.95
N SER A 70 6.07 5.66 8.80
CA SER A 70 6.85 5.56 7.56
C SER A 70 7.79 4.35 7.60
N PHE A 71 8.19 3.85 6.43
CA PHE A 71 9.27 2.88 6.29
C PHE A 71 10.31 3.36 5.29
N ARG A 72 11.46 2.66 5.28
CA ARG A 72 12.56 2.93 4.35
C ARG A 72 12.83 1.72 3.46
N ASP A 73 13.68 1.94 2.47
CA ASP A 73 14.10 0.98 1.46
C ASP A 73 14.65 -0.34 2.03
N TYR A 74 15.33 -0.32 3.18
CA TYR A 74 15.90 -1.54 3.78
C TYR A 74 14.84 -2.62 4.06
N LEU A 75 13.59 -2.23 4.36
CA LEU A 75 12.48 -3.18 4.52
C LEU A 75 12.06 -3.76 3.16
N VAL A 76 12.06 -2.95 2.10
CA VAL A 76 11.78 -3.40 0.73
C VAL A 76 12.86 -4.36 0.27
N HIS A 77 14.12 -4.05 0.55
CA HIS A 77 15.26 -4.94 0.27
C HIS A 77 15.15 -6.27 1.03
N GLU A 78 14.78 -6.23 2.30
CA GLU A 78 14.58 -7.43 3.12
C GLU A 78 13.43 -8.29 2.56
N GLU A 79 12.32 -7.67 2.18
CA GLU A 79 11.17 -8.35 1.59
C GLU A 79 11.50 -8.98 0.23
N LEU A 80 12.23 -8.27 -0.64
CA LEU A 80 12.69 -8.82 -1.91
C LEU A 80 13.65 -10.01 -1.71
N ARG A 81 14.57 -9.92 -0.74
CA ARG A 81 15.44 -11.05 -0.37
C ARG A 81 14.65 -12.24 0.18
N LYS A 82 13.65 -12.00 1.04
CA LYS A 82 12.77 -13.04 1.58
C LYS A 82 12.01 -13.79 0.48
N ARG A 83 11.63 -13.07 -0.58
CA ARG A 83 10.97 -13.65 -1.77
C ARG A 83 11.92 -14.37 -2.73
N GLY A 84 13.22 -14.34 -2.47
CA GLY A 84 14.23 -15.05 -3.26
C GLY A 84 14.73 -14.29 -4.50
N PHE A 85 14.48 -12.98 -4.60
CA PHE A 85 15.05 -12.18 -5.69
C PHE A 85 16.56 -12.03 -5.53
N SER A 86 17.28 -12.12 -6.65
CA SER A 86 18.73 -11.91 -6.66
C SER A 86 19.07 -10.46 -6.33
N ASN A 87 20.01 -10.26 -5.43
CA ASN A 87 20.57 -8.94 -5.06
C ASN A 87 22.08 -8.95 -5.32
N PRO A 88 22.53 -8.69 -6.56
CA PRO A 88 23.94 -8.80 -6.92
C PRO A 88 24.83 -7.77 -6.23
N GLU A 89 24.30 -6.58 -5.95
CA GLU A 89 25.11 -5.48 -5.43
C GLU A 89 24.27 -4.48 -4.63
N GLY A 90 24.43 -4.48 -3.30
CA GLY A 90 23.88 -3.46 -2.41
C GLY A 90 22.36 -3.28 -2.55
N GLU A 91 21.97 -2.20 -3.23
CA GLU A 91 20.59 -1.77 -3.46
C GLU A 91 20.03 -2.19 -4.84
N TRP A 92 20.79 -2.96 -5.62
CA TRP A 92 20.43 -3.43 -6.96
C TRP A 92 19.81 -4.83 -6.94
N PHE A 93 18.62 -4.96 -7.50
CA PHE A 93 17.88 -6.22 -7.54
C PHE A 93 17.59 -6.65 -8.98
N ILE A 94 17.62 -7.95 -9.23
CA ILE A 94 17.12 -8.54 -10.48
C ILE A 94 15.66 -8.95 -10.24
N CYS A 95 14.75 -8.03 -10.53
CA CYS A 95 13.31 -8.22 -10.39
C CYS A 95 12.55 -7.29 -11.34
N THR A 96 11.22 -7.43 -11.38
CA THR A 96 10.36 -6.52 -12.13
C THR A 96 9.86 -5.37 -11.26
N VAL A 97 9.36 -4.30 -11.89
CA VAL A 97 8.73 -3.18 -11.19
C VAL A 97 7.52 -3.65 -10.36
N ASP A 98 6.77 -4.64 -10.86
CA ASP A 98 5.61 -5.19 -10.17
C ASP A 98 6.01 -6.00 -8.92
N ASP A 99 7.18 -6.63 -8.93
CA ASP A 99 7.74 -7.28 -7.73
C ASP A 99 8.06 -6.27 -6.63
N VAL A 100 8.66 -5.12 -7.00
CA VAL A 100 8.96 -4.02 -6.09
C VAL A 100 7.66 -3.41 -5.53
N LYS A 101 6.66 -3.17 -6.38
CA LYS A 101 5.33 -2.70 -5.94
C LYS A 101 4.69 -3.69 -4.97
N SER A 102 4.77 -4.97 -5.27
CA SER A 102 4.21 -6.03 -4.42
C SER A 102 4.94 -6.13 -3.08
N ALA A 103 6.25 -5.89 -3.03
CA ALA A 103 7.03 -5.81 -1.79
C ALA A 103 6.62 -4.59 -0.96
N ILE A 104 6.53 -3.42 -1.58
CA ILE A 104 6.05 -2.18 -0.95
C ILE A 104 4.64 -2.36 -0.37
N LEU A 105 3.73 -2.98 -1.12
CA LEU A 105 2.37 -3.25 -0.66
C LEU A 105 2.37 -4.17 0.58
N SER A 106 3.12 -5.27 0.55
CA SER A 106 3.26 -6.18 1.70
C SER A 106 3.69 -5.46 2.97
N ILE A 107 4.66 -4.54 2.85
CA ILE A 107 5.16 -3.73 3.95
C ILE A 107 4.11 -2.72 4.43
N LYS A 108 3.42 -2.03 3.51
CA LYS A 108 2.32 -1.09 3.83
C LYS A 108 1.20 -1.74 4.61
N GLU A 109 0.92 -3.01 4.31
CA GLU A 109 -0.15 -3.78 4.92
C GLU A 109 0.27 -4.47 6.23
N GLY A 110 1.56 -4.42 6.59
CA GLY A 110 2.08 -5.07 7.80
C GLY A 110 2.12 -6.59 7.69
N ALA A 111 2.15 -7.14 6.47
CA ALA A 111 2.16 -8.57 6.20
C ALA A 111 3.57 -9.17 6.39
N THR A 112 4.12 -9.10 7.61
CA THR A 112 5.20 -10.03 8.02
C THR A 112 4.58 -11.40 8.27
N GLY A 113 4.31 -12.13 7.19
CA GLY A 113 3.76 -13.47 7.29
C GLY A 113 3.19 -13.94 5.97
N ASP A 114 4.01 -14.71 5.26
CA ASP A 114 3.63 -15.65 4.20
C ASP A 114 2.82 -15.05 3.04
N SER A 115 3.44 -15.00 1.87
CA SER A 115 2.92 -14.40 0.64
C SER A 115 1.76 -15.18 -0.02
N GLN A 116 0.73 -15.54 0.76
CA GLN A 116 -0.52 -16.15 0.29
C GLN A 116 -1.79 -15.55 0.92
N ARG A 117 -1.72 -14.37 1.55
CA ARG A 117 -2.93 -13.65 2.02
C ARG A 117 -3.02 -12.21 1.54
N THR A 118 -2.76 -11.99 0.26
CA THR A 118 -3.21 -10.79 -0.48
C THR A 118 -4.67 -10.89 -0.95
N LEU A 119 -5.42 -11.90 -0.50
CA LEU A 119 -6.81 -12.04 -0.92
C LEU A 119 -7.65 -10.93 -0.25
N SER A 120 -7.79 -9.79 -0.92
CA SER A 120 -9.05 -9.05 -0.87
C SER A 120 -10.12 -10.01 -1.35
N PHE A 121 -10.82 -10.65 -0.42
CA PHE A 121 -11.94 -11.53 -0.78
C PHE A 121 -13.19 -10.65 -0.91
N SER A 122 -13.88 -10.80 -2.03
CA SER A 122 -15.17 -10.13 -2.24
C SER A 122 -16.26 -10.81 -1.42
N MET A 123 -17.39 -10.12 -1.25
CA MET A 123 -18.58 -10.76 -0.70
C MET A 123 -19.03 -11.89 -1.60
N ARG A 124 -19.27 -13.07 -1.01
CA ARG A 124 -19.96 -14.17 -1.68
C ARG A 124 -21.37 -13.74 -2.05
N PRO A 125 -22.00 -14.32 -3.10
CA PRO A 125 -23.33 -13.90 -3.54
C PRO A 125 -24.38 -13.86 -2.41
N GLU A 126 -24.35 -14.83 -1.49
CA GLU A 126 -25.27 -14.87 -0.35
C GLU A 126 -25.03 -13.73 0.66
N GLN A 127 -23.78 -13.27 0.81
CA GLN A 127 -23.41 -12.16 1.69
C GLN A 127 -23.86 -10.84 1.08
N SER A 128 -23.59 -10.63 -0.21
CA SER A 128 -24.02 -9.44 -0.95
C SER A 128 -25.53 -9.27 -0.91
N GLN A 129 -26.29 -10.36 -1.14
CA GLN A 129 -27.76 -10.34 -1.05
C GLN A 129 -28.26 -10.02 0.37
N ALA A 130 -27.58 -10.51 1.41
CA ALA A 130 -27.97 -10.22 2.79
C ALA A 130 -27.74 -8.74 3.15
N VAL A 131 -26.62 -8.16 2.69
CA VAL A 131 -26.30 -6.74 2.84
C VAL A 131 -27.30 -5.87 2.08
N GLU A 132 -27.60 -6.21 0.83
CA GLU A 132 -28.53 -5.47 -0.01
C GLU A 132 -29.96 -5.45 0.59
N LYS A 133 -30.40 -6.58 1.16
CA LYS A 133 -31.70 -6.64 1.87
C LYS A 133 -31.73 -5.74 3.10
N ALA A 134 -30.64 -5.71 3.87
CA ALA A 134 -30.56 -4.88 5.08
C ALA A 134 -30.55 -3.39 4.74
N ILE A 135 -29.75 -2.94 3.76
CA ILE A 135 -29.68 -1.52 3.38
C ILE A 135 -30.99 -1.03 2.74
N THR A 136 -31.64 -1.88 1.94
CA THR A 136 -32.95 -1.59 1.35
C THR A 136 -33.99 -1.39 2.46
N TYR A 137 -34.04 -2.30 3.43
CA TYR A 137 -34.95 -2.21 4.56
C TYR A 137 -34.70 -0.96 5.42
N TYR A 138 -33.43 -0.66 5.74
CA TYR A 138 -33.10 0.54 6.50
C TYR A 138 -33.52 1.83 5.78
N SER A 139 -33.35 1.86 4.45
CA SER A 139 -33.73 3.01 3.64
C SER A 139 -35.25 3.19 3.60
N SER A 140 -36.03 2.12 3.40
CA SER A 140 -37.50 2.20 3.41
C SER A 140 -38.05 2.50 4.80
N PHE A 141 -37.51 1.85 5.84
CA PHE A 141 -37.96 2.05 7.21
C PHE A 141 -37.76 3.48 7.69
N ARG A 142 -36.59 4.09 7.42
CA ARG A 142 -36.33 5.49 7.77
C ARG A 142 -37.27 6.47 7.08
N LYS A 143 -37.69 6.16 5.84
CA LYS A 143 -38.64 6.98 5.10
C LYS A 143 -40.05 6.93 5.70
N GLU A 144 -40.48 5.77 6.15
CA GLU A 144 -41.81 5.54 6.72
C GLU A 144 -41.89 5.84 8.22
N ASN A 145 -40.77 5.74 8.93
CA ASN A 145 -40.68 5.89 10.39
C ASN A 145 -39.45 6.74 10.77
N PRO A 146 -39.50 8.07 10.57
CA PRO A 146 -38.34 8.95 10.76
C PRO A 146 -37.79 8.95 12.19
N ASP A 147 -38.67 8.82 13.18
CA ASP A 147 -38.33 8.94 14.60
C ASP A 147 -38.01 7.60 15.28
N LYS A 148 -37.92 6.50 14.52
CA LYS A 148 -37.68 5.16 15.06
C LYS A 148 -36.37 4.57 14.54
N THR A 149 -35.65 3.89 15.42
CA THR A 149 -34.44 3.14 15.05
C THR A 149 -34.83 1.82 14.36
N PRO A 150 -34.37 1.58 13.12
CA PRO A 150 -34.63 0.31 12.44
C PRO A 150 -33.85 -0.84 13.08
N HIS A 151 -34.46 -2.02 13.12
CA HIS A 151 -33.81 -3.25 13.58
C HIS A 151 -33.89 -4.31 12.48
N PHE A 152 -32.77 -4.99 12.19
CA PHE A 152 -32.73 -6.04 11.18
C PHE A 152 -31.97 -7.26 11.72
N LEU A 153 -32.57 -8.45 11.57
CA LEU A 153 -32.01 -9.70 12.03
C LEU A 153 -31.59 -10.57 10.84
N TRP A 154 -30.29 -10.87 10.74
CA TRP A 154 -29.80 -11.89 9.81
C TRP A 154 -29.87 -13.29 10.43
N ASN A 155 -30.77 -14.14 9.92
CA ASN A 155 -30.75 -15.56 10.23
C ASN A 155 -29.66 -16.28 9.41
N ALA A 156 -28.40 -16.12 9.82
CA ALA A 156 -27.24 -16.61 9.09
C ALA A 156 -26.65 -17.88 9.70
N LYS A 157 -26.43 -18.90 8.85
CA LYS A 157 -25.76 -20.17 9.21
C LYS A 157 -24.35 -19.99 9.77
N MET A 158 -23.79 -21.06 10.36
CA MET A 158 -22.38 -21.10 10.77
C MET A 158 -21.45 -20.83 9.57
N ARG A 159 -20.34 -20.11 9.82
CA ARG A 159 -19.33 -19.72 8.82
C ARG A 159 -19.85 -18.89 7.63
N PHE A 160 -21.03 -18.26 7.78
CA PHE A 160 -21.52 -17.26 6.83
C PHE A 160 -20.58 -16.06 6.68
N GLY A 161 -19.78 -15.72 7.70
CA GLY A 161 -18.94 -14.52 7.69
C GLY A 161 -19.71 -13.27 8.12
N LYS A 162 -20.46 -13.37 9.23
CA LYS A 162 -21.32 -12.30 9.77
C LYS A 162 -20.54 -11.00 10.01
N THR A 163 -19.35 -11.09 10.61
CA THR A 163 -18.51 -9.91 10.88
C THR A 163 -18.13 -9.19 9.59
N PHE A 164 -17.68 -9.92 8.57
CA PHE A 164 -17.30 -9.34 7.28
C PHE A 164 -18.51 -8.68 6.59
N ALA A 165 -19.65 -9.38 6.51
CA ALA A 165 -20.86 -8.82 5.90
C ALA A 165 -21.37 -7.58 6.65
N THR A 166 -21.23 -7.54 7.99
CA THR A 166 -21.59 -6.37 8.80
C THR A 166 -20.70 -5.18 8.48
N TYR A 167 -19.40 -5.41 8.31
CA TYR A 167 -18.46 -4.35 7.92
C TYR A 167 -18.79 -3.79 6.53
N GLN A 168 -19.09 -4.65 5.56
CA GLN A 168 -19.50 -4.23 4.22
C GLN A 168 -20.83 -3.45 4.23
N LEU A 169 -21.77 -3.81 5.11
CA LEU A 169 -23.01 -3.04 5.31
C LEU A 169 -22.74 -1.65 5.88
N ALA A 170 -21.79 -1.50 6.80
CA ALA A 170 -21.44 -0.19 7.39
C ALA A 170 -20.76 0.77 6.39
N LEU A 171 -20.17 0.23 5.31
CA LEU A 171 -19.60 1.02 4.22
C LEU A 171 -20.64 1.49 3.19
N LYS A 172 -21.89 1.04 3.29
CA LYS A 172 -23.02 1.40 2.41
C LYS A 172 -23.85 2.51 3.03
#